data_AF-A0A2N3AQF4-F1
#
_entry.id   AF-A0A2N3AQF4-F1
#
_cell.length_a   1.000
_cell.length_b   1.000
_cell.length_c   1.000
_cell.angle_alpha   90.00
_cell.angle_beta   90.00
_cell.angle_gamma   90.00
#
_symmetry.space_group_name_H-M   'P 1'
#
loop_
_entity.id
_entity.type
_entity.pdbx_description
1 polymer ?
#
loop_
_entity_poly.entity_id
_entity_poly.type
_entity_poly.pdbx_seq_one_letter_code
_entity_poly.pdbx_strand_id
1 'polypeptide(L)'
;MKNSDNKREKYLKIVLYVSAVVLLFWWGATHIFFKEFYFNEVFGVAFNAGDNFDNEASEMIGVLCIALAYGAFLSARNPSKNVNLIKVLIIAAVGSGLVFLYNILTGSAPASLLFNVALLFVMVIAIMILYLKKEIKNK
;
A
#
# COMPACT_ATOMS: atom_id res chain seq x y z
N MET A 1 -7.54 -31.37 7.47
CA MET A 1 -6.68 -30.17 7.71
C MET A 1 -6.04 -29.55 6.46
N LYS A 2 -5.84 -30.24 5.32
CA LYS A 2 -5.26 -29.67 4.08
C LYS A 2 -6.10 -28.57 3.39
N ASN A 3 -7.43 -28.60 3.51
CA ASN A 3 -8.33 -27.71 2.75
C ASN A 3 -8.36 -26.26 3.25
N SER A 4 -8.20 -26.02 4.55
CA SER A 4 -8.22 -24.67 5.13
C SER A 4 -6.96 -23.88 4.79
N ASP A 5 -5.80 -24.55 4.78
CA ASP A 5 -4.51 -23.93 4.49
C ASP A 5 -4.43 -23.52 3.01
N ASN A 6 -5.01 -24.33 2.10
CA ASN A 6 -5.10 -24.02 0.68
C ASN A 6 -6.04 -22.82 0.39
N LYS A 7 -7.18 -22.74 1.10
CA LYS A 7 -8.09 -21.58 0.99
C LYS A 7 -7.45 -20.29 1.51
N ARG A 8 -6.75 -20.33 2.65
CA ARG A 8 -6.06 -19.15 3.20
C ARG A 8 -4.97 -18.64 2.27
N GLU A 9 -4.17 -19.54 1.71
CA GLU A 9 -3.16 -19.13 0.73
C GLU A 9 -3.80 -18.49 -0.49
N LYS A 10 -4.91 -19.06 -1.01
CA LYS A 10 -5.66 -18.44 -2.11
C LYS A 10 -6.11 -17.01 -1.77
N TYR A 11 -6.68 -16.78 -0.59
CA TYR A 11 -7.09 -15.44 -0.17
C TYR A 11 -5.91 -14.49 0.01
N LEU A 12 -4.79 -14.94 0.57
CA LEU A 12 -3.58 -14.12 0.70
C LEU A 12 -3.09 -13.67 -0.68
N LYS A 13 -3.08 -14.56 -1.66
CA LYS A 13 -2.71 -14.23 -3.05
C LYS A 13 -3.65 -13.18 -3.64
N ILE A 14 -4.96 -13.33 -3.44
CA ILE A 14 -5.96 -12.36 -3.91
C ILE A 14 -5.69 -10.98 -3.29
N VAL A 15 -5.55 -10.90 -1.97
CA VAL A 15 -5.28 -9.64 -1.26
C VAL A 15 -3.99 -9.01 -1.77
N LEU A 16 -2.92 -9.77 -1.96
CA LEU A 16 -1.65 -9.27 -2.49
C LEU A 16 -1.73 -8.80 -3.96
N TYR A 17 -2.50 -9.48 -4.81
CA TYR A 17 -2.75 -9.00 -6.18
C TYR A 17 -3.56 -7.71 -6.19
N VAL A 18 -4.60 -7.61 -5.34
CA VAL A 18 -5.35 -6.37 -5.17
C VAL A 18 -4.44 -5.25 -4.67
N SER A 19 -3.59 -5.51 -3.68
CA SER A 19 -2.57 -4.55 -3.23
C SER A 19 -1.66 -4.11 -4.38
N ALA A 20 -1.20 -5.04 -5.22
CA ALA A 20 -0.33 -4.70 -6.35
C ALA A 20 -1.03 -3.77 -7.34
N VAL A 21 -2.30 -4.02 -7.66
CA VAL A 21 -3.09 -3.15 -8.57
C VAL A 21 -3.31 -1.77 -7.95
N VAL A 22 -3.69 -1.69 -6.66
CA VAL A 22 -3.89 -0.41 -5.97
C VAL A 22 -2.57 0.38 -5.90
N LEU A 23 -1.48 -0.27 -5.47
CA LEU A 23 -0.16 0.37 -5.41
C LEU A 23 0.30 0.86 -6.77
N LEU A 24 0.05 0.10 -7.84
CA LEU A 24 0.48 0.45 -9.18
C LEU A 24 -0.34 1.60 -9.75
N PHE A 25 -1.67 1.51 -9.72
CA PHE A 25 -2.54 2.45 -10.43
C PHE A 25 -3.03 3.60 -9.55
N TRP A 26 -3.47 3.31 -8.33
CA TRP A 26 -4.07 4.32 -7.46
C TRP A 26 -3.04 5.22 -6.79
N TRP A 27 -1.84 4.70 -6.49
CA TRP A 27 -0.75 5.49 -5.92
C TRP A 27 0.41 5.69 -6.90
N GLY A 28 0.97 4.64 -7.49
CA GLY A 28 2.14 4.76 -8.36
C GLY A 28 1.91 5.64 -9.58
N ALA A 29 0.99 5.22 -10.45
CA ALA A 29 0.72 5.90 -11.71
C ALA A 29 0.13 7.30 -11.52
N THR A 30 -0.70 7.52 -10.49
CA THR A 30 -1.28 8.84 -10.19
C THR A 30 -0.21 9.85 -9.78
N HIS A 31 0.78 9.46 -8.98
CA HIS A 31 1.89 10.35 -8.57
C HIS A 31 2.93 10.63 -9.68
N ILE A 32 2.86 9.92 -10.81
CA ILE A 32 3.76 10.14 -11.96
C ILE A 32 3.01 10.87 -13.07
N PHE A 33 1.87 10.34 -13.49
CA PHE A 33 1.17 10.79 -14.71
C PHE A 33 -0.03 11.69 -14.45
N PHE A 34 -0.60 11.65 -13.24
CA PHE A 34 -1.85 12.36 -12.91
C PHE A 34 -1.72 13.17 -11.61
N LYS A 35 -0.58 13.86 -11.44
CA LYS A 35 -0.20 14.53 -10.19
C LYS A 35 -1.23 15.57 -9.76
N GLU A 36 -1.60 16.49 -10.66
CA GLU A 36 -2.58 17.54 -10.36
C GLU A 36 -3.91 16.96 -9.89
N PHE A 37 -4.44 15.96 -10.61
CA PHE A 37 -5.65 15.26 -10.21
C PHE A 37 -5.48 14.63 -8.82
N TYR A 38 -4.38 13.92 -8.58
CA TYR A 38 -4.17 13.23 -7.32
C TYR A 38 -4.07 14.20 -6.15
N PHE A 39 -3.24 15.23 -6.25
CA PHE A 39 -3.06 16.16 -5.14
C PHE A 39 -4.27 17.07 -4.92
N ASN A 40 -4.86 17.61 -5.99
CA ASN A 40 -5.96 18.56 -5.85
C ASN A 40 -7.28 17.85 -5.49
N GLU A 41 -7.62 16.74 -6.15
CA GLU A 41 -8.93 16.08 -6.00
C GLU A 41 -8.92 14.96 -4.96
N VAL A 42 -7.81 14.20 -4.85
CA VAL A 42 -7.73 13.06 -3.91
C VAL A 42 -7.09 13.47 -2.59
N PHE A 43 -5.98 14.21 -2.66
CA PHE A 43 -5.21 14.64 -1.51
C PHE A 43 -5.73 15.94 -0.89
N GLY A 44 -6.49 16.74 -1.65
CA GLY A 44 -7.05 18.02 -1.24
C GLY A 44 -6.01 19.07 -0.86
N VAL A 45 -4.82 19.01 -1.48
CA VAL A 45 -3.74 19.98 -1.28
C VAL A 45 -3.39 20.58 -2.63
N ALA A 46 -3.20 21.90 -2.66
CA ALA A 46 -2.83 22.60 -3.88
C ALA A 46 -1.45 22.12 -4.36
N PHE A 47 -1.42 21.51 -5.54
CA PHE A 47 -0.18 21.10 -6.18
C PHE A 47 0.28 22.15 -7.18
N ASN A 48 1.51 22.65 -6.99
CA ASN A 48 2.11 23.58 -7.92
C ASN A 48 2.97 22.83 -8.94
N ALA A 49 2.42 22.59 -10.13
CA ALA A 49 3.16 21.95 -11.21
C ALA A 49 4.39 22.74 -11.69
N GLY A 50 4.51 24.02 -11.33
CA GLY A 50 5.69 24.84 -11.60
C GLY A 50 6.79 24.75 -10.53
N ASP A 51 6.54 24.07 -9.40
CA ASP A 51 7.55 23.79 -8.38
C ASP A 51 8.25 22.47 -8.68
N ASN A 52 9.57 22.53 -8.92
CA ASN A 52 10.37 21.35 -9.22
C ASN A 52 10.44 20.39 -8.02
N PHE A 53 10.42 20.92 -6.79
CA PHE A 53 10.50 20.08 -5.60
C PHE A 53 9.25 19.23 -5.42
N ASP A 54 8.04 19.82 -5.56
CA ASP A 54 6.78 19.10 -5.45
C ASP A 54 6.64 18.03 -6.55
N ASN A 55 7.09 18.34 -7.76
CA ASN A 55 7.09 17.41 -8.88
C ASN A 55 8.00 16.20 -8.66
N GLU A 56 9.25 16.45 -8.25
CA GLU A 56 10.25 15.40 -8.03
C GLU A 56 9.87 14.54 -6.81
N ALA A 57 9.41 15.17 -5.73
CA ALA A 57 8.93 14.45 -4.55
C ALA A 57 7.74 13.54 -4.89
N SER A 58 6.78 14.02 -5.68
CA SER A 58 5.67 13.21 -6.17
C SER A 58 6.16 12.03 -7.01
N GLU A 59 7.04 12.27 -7.99
CA GLU A 59 7.54 11.19 -8.85
C GLU A 59 8.29 10.13 -8.06
N MET A 60 9.10 10.54 -7.08
CA MET A 60 9.79 9.62 -6.19
C MET A 60 8.80 8.75 -5.41
N ILE A 61 7.72 9.33 -4.87
CA ILE A 61 6.63 8.57 -4.23
C ILE A 61 6.03 7.57 -5.23
N GLY A 62 5.75 8.02 -6.45
CA GLY A 62 5.21 7.17 -7.52
C GLY A 62 6.09 5.97 -7.83
N VAL A 63 7.40 6.18 -7.99
CA VAL A 63 8.38 5.11 -8.23
C VAL A 63 8.45 4.14 -7.05
N LEU A 64 8.45 4.64 -5.81
CA LEU A 64 8.42 3.79 -4.62
C LEU A 64 7.15 2.94 -4.56
N CYS A 65 5.99 3.51 -4.90
CA CYS A 65 4.73 2.77 -4.99
C CYS A 65 4.77 1.70 -6.08
N ILE A 66 5.39 1.95 -7.24
CA ILE A 66 5.59 0.95 -8.29
C ILE A 66 6.50 -0.20 -7.80
N ALA A 67 7.59 0.13 -7.09
CA ALA A 67 8.48 -0.88 -6.51
C ALA A 67 7.74 -1.77 -5.49
N LEU A 68 6.92 -1.16 -4.62
CA LEU A 68 6.06 -1.88 -3.69
C LEU A 68 5.00 -2.71 -4.43
N ALA A 69 4.41 -2.20 -5.51
CA ALA A 69 3.45 -2.94 -6.33
C ALA A 69 4.09 -4.21 -6.93
N TYR A 70 5.31 -4.11 -7.43
CA TYR A 70 6.07 -5.25 -7.93
C TYR A 70 6.38 -6.25 -6.79
N GLY A 71 6.77 -5.76 -5.62
CA GLY A 71 6.95 -6.59 -4.42
C GLY A 71 5.67 -7.33 -4.01
N ALA A 72 4.51 -6.67 -4.07
CA ALA A 72 3.20 -7.27 -3.82
C ALA A 72 2.85 -8.33 -4.87
N PHE A 73 3.13 -8.08 -6.15
CA PHE A 73 2.93 -9.03 -7.23
C PHE A 73 3.79 -10.30 -7.07
N LEU A 74 5.08 -10.15 -6.78
CA LEU A 74 5.97 -11.29 -6.51
C LEU A 74 5.51 -12.08 -5.29
N SER A 75 5.11 -11.36 -4.22
CA SER A 75 4.54 -11.96 -3.02
C SER A 75 3.27 -12.74 -3.32
N ALA A 76 2.39 -12.23 -4.19
CA ALA A 76 1.17 -12.91 -4.60
C ALA A 76 1.46 -14.21 -5.40
N ARG A 77 2.49 -14.21 -6.26
CA ARG A 77 2.86 -15.41 -7.02
C ARG A 77 3.33 -16.54 -6.10
N ASN A 78 4.16 -16.22 -5.10
CA ASN A 78 4.66 -17.21 -4.16
C ASN A 78 4.83 -16.63 -2.74
N PRO A 79 3.75 -16.59 -1.93
CA PRO A 79 3.79 -15.95 -0.62
C PRO A 79 4.77 -16.61 0.34
N SER A 80 4.92 -17.95 0.27
CA SER A 80 5.86 -18.71 1.12
C SER A 80 7.33 -18.39 0.87
N LYS A 81 7.71 -18.06 -0.36
CA LYS A 81 9.10 -17.73 -0.70
C LYS A 81 9.41 -16.25 -0.50
N ASN A 82 8.39 -15.39 -0.48
CA ASN A 82 8.53 -13.93 -0.45
C ASN A 82 8.12 -13.32 0.90
N VAL A 83 8.35 -14.06 1.99
CA VAL A 83 8.01 -13.67 3.37
C VAL A 83 8.53 -12.27 3.73
N ASN A 84 9.79 -11.97 3.41
CA ASN A 84 10.39 -10.69 3.76
C ASN A 84 9.75 -9.54 2.98
N LEU A 85 9.35 -9.75 1.72
CA LEU A 85 8.61 -8.74 0.95
C LEU A 85 7.25 -8.47 1.56
N ILE A 86 6.53 -9.50 2.05
CA ILE A 86 5.26 -9.31 2.76
C ILE A 86 5.47 -8.48 4.03
N LYS A 87 6.55 -8.72 4.79
CA LYS A 87 6.89 -7.91 5.97
C LYS A 87 7.20 -6.45 5.60
N VAL A 88 7.94 -6.22 4.52
CA VAL A 88 8.20 -4.87 4.00
C VAL A 88 6.90 -4.17 3.59
N LEU A 89 5.99 -4.85 2.91
CA LEU A 89 4.68 -4.30 2.54
C LEU A 89 3.85 -3.90 3.77
N ILE A 90 3.85 -4.74 4.82
CA ILE A 90 3.18 -4.43 6.09
C ILE A 90 3.80 -3.18 6.72
N ILE A 91 5.13 -3.13 6.85
CA ILE A 91 5.83 -2.00 7.48
C ILE A 91 5.61 -0.71 6.70
N ALA A 92 5.71 -0.76 5.37
CA ALA A 92 5.44 0.38 4.51
C ALA A 92 4.01 0.88 4.68
N ALA A 93 3.02 -0.03 4.67
CA ALA A 93 1.62 0.34 4.82
C ALA A 93 1.30 0.95 6.21
N VAL A 94 1.87 0.39 7.28
CA VAL A 94 1.74 0.95 8.64
C VAL A 94 2.40 2.32 8.72
N GLY A 95 3.64 2.46 8.24
CA GLY A 95 4.37 3.72 8.23
C GLY A 95 3.62 4.82 7.47
N SER A 96 3.19 4.54 6.24
CA SER A 96 2.38 5.48 5.46
C SER A 96 1.05 5.81 6.13
N GLY A 97 0.37 4.84 6.74
CA GLY A 97 -0.88 5.05 7.46
C GLY A 97 -0.71 5.99 8.66
N LEU A 98 0.39 5.84 9.42
CA LEU A 98 0.72 6.73 10.54
C LEU A 98 1.10 8.14 10.07
N VAL A 99 1.84 8.27 8.96
CA VAL A 99 2.19 9.58 8.39
C VAL A 99 0.93 10.31 7.93
N PHE A 100 0.02 9.66 7.23
CA PHE A 100 -1.25 10.28 6.84
C PHE A 100 -2.10 10.64 8.06
N LEU A 101 -2.22 9.74 9.04
CA LEU A 101 -2.97 10.02 10.26
C LEU A 101 -2.40 11.22 11.01
N TYR A 102 -1.07 11.32 11.13
CA TYR A 102 -0.41 12.47 11.73
C TYR A 102 -0.77 13.77 11.01
N ASN A 103 -0.62 13.82 9.67
CA ASN A 103 -0.92 15.02 8.89
C ASN A 103 -2.40 15.44 8.98
N ILE A 104 -3.32 14.48 9.08
CA ILE A 104 -4.75 14.76 9.30
C ILE A 104 -4.96 15.36 10.70
N LEU A 105 -4.35 14.77 11.74
CA LEU A 105 -4.49 15.23 13.12
C LEU A 105 -3.85 16.61 13.37
N THR A 106 -2.81 16.98 12.63
CA THR A 106 -2.18 18.30 12.71
C THR A 106 -2.88 19.36 11.83
N GLY A 107 -3.89 18.97 11.05
CA GLY A 107 -4.59 19.88 10.13
C GLY A 107 -3.82 20.20 8.85
N SER A 108 -2.73 19.48 8.56
CA SER A 108 -1.92 19.64 7.34
C SER A 108 -2.50 18.91 6.13
N ALA A 109 -3.53 18.07 6.34
CA ALA A 109 -4.18 17.29 5.31
C ALA A 109 -5.69 17.12 5.60
N PRO A 110 -6.54 17.00 4.57
CA PRO A 110 -7.98 16.92 4.76
C PRO A 110 -8.43 15.58 5.36
N ALA A 111 -9.52 15.62 6.12
CA ALA A 111 -10.10 14.43 6.75
C ALA A 111 -10.59 13.36 5.74
N SER A 112 -10.82 13.73 4.48
CA SER A 112 -11.16 12.79 3.40
C SER A 112 -10.10 11.70 3.22
N LEU A 113 -8.84 11.97 3.57
CA LEU A 113 -7.74 11.00 3.51
C LEU A 113 -7.84 9.88 4.57
N LEU A 114 -8.74 9.99 5.55
CA LEU A 114 -9.03 8.90 6.48
C LEU A 114 -9.46 7.61 5.76
N PHE A 115 -10.05 7.72 4.57
CA PHE A 115 -10.36 6.55 3.74
C PHE A 115 -9.09 5.79 3.33
N ASN A 116 -8.04 6.49 2.90
CA ASN A 116 -6.75 5.87 2.54
C ASN A 116 -6.07 5.25 3.77
N VAL A 117 -6.14 5.91 4.92
CA VAL A 117 -5.66 5.37 6.20
C VAL A 117 -6.40 4.08 6.56
N ALA A 118 -7.74 4.09 6.51
CA ALA A 118 -8.56 2.92 6.79
C ALA A 118 -8.23 1.76 5.83
N LEU A 119 -8.11 2.06 4.53
CA LEU A 119 -7.74 1.07 3.51
C LEU A 119 -6.37 0.42 3.81
N LEU A 120 -5.36 1.23 4.16
CA LEU A 120 -4.03 0.74 4.55
C LEU A 120 -4.11 -0.24 5.73
N PHE A 121 -4.78 0.16 6.82
CA PHE A 121 -4.88 -0.67 8.02
C PHE A 121 -5.74 -1.93 7.82
N VAL A 122 -6.83 -1.85 7.06
CA VAL A 122 -7.62 -3.02 6.68
C VAL A 122 -6.78 -4.02 5.88
N MET A 123 -5.99 -3.54 4.93
CA MET A 123 -5.08 -4.40 4.15
C MET A 123 -3.98 -5.02 5.02
N VAL A 124 -3.39 -4.26 5.94
CA VAL A 124 -2.42 -4.77 6.92
C VAL A 124 -3.04 -5.88 7.77
N ILE A 125 -4.22 -5.64 8.35
CA ILE A 125 -4.93 -6.61 9.19
C ILE A 125 -5.28 -7.87 8.38
N ALA A 126 -5.78 -7.71 7.16
CA ALA A 126 -6.11 -8.82 6.27
C ALA A 126 -4.87 -9.67 5.96
N ILE A 127 -3.75 -9.03 5.57
CA ILE A 127 -2.48 -9.73 5.32
C ILE A 127 -2.01 -10.42 6.60
N MET A 128 -1.98 -9.75 7.75
CA MET A 128 -1.53 -10.32 9.01
C MET A 128 -2.34 -11.54 9.43
N ILE A 129 -3.67 -11.48 9.39
CA ILE A 129 -4.54 -12.61 9.73
C ILE A 129 -4.24 -13.81 8.83
N LEU A 130 -4.11 -13.58 7.53
CA LEU A 130 -3.85 -14.63 6.54
C LEU A 130 -2.42 -15.19 6.66
N TYR A 131 -1.44 -14.33 6.99
CA TYR A 131 -0.02 -14.62 7.08
C TYR A 131 0.42 -15.30 8.39
N LEU A 132 0.07 -14.74 9.56
CA LEU A 132 0.63 -15.12 10.88
C LEU A 132 0.40 -16.59 11.26
N LYS A 133 -0.67 -17.22 10.80
CA LYS A 133 -0.95 -18.63 11.15
C LYS A 133 -0.07 -19.64 10.39
N LYS A 134 0.66 -19.22 9.35
CA LYS A 134 1.56 -20.10 8.59
C LYS A 134 2.93 -20.24 9.26
N GLU A 135 3.45 -19.19 9.90
CA GLU A 135 4.72 -19.26 10.65
C GLU A 135 4.59 -20.09 11.95
N ILE A 136 3.44 -20.04 12.65
CA ILE A 136 3.21 -20.80 13.89
C ILE A 136 3.20 -22.32 13.67
N LYS A 137 2.88 -22.79 12.46
CA LYS A 137 2.86 -24.23 12.12
C LYS A 137 4.20 -24.80 11.63
N ASN A 138 5.14 -23.94 11.25
CA ASN A 138 6.42 -24.32 10.66
C ASN A 138 7.60 -24.10 11.62
N LYS A 139 7.33 -23.69 12.86
CA LYS A 139 8.23 -23.74 14.01
C LYS A 139 7.73 -24.81 14.95
#